data_AF-A0A926Q984-F1
#
_entry.id   AF-A0A926Q984-F1
#
_cell.length_a   1.000
_cell.length_b   1.000
_cell.length_c   1.000
_cell.angle_alpha   90.00
_cell.angle_beta   90.00
_cell.angle_gamma   90.00
#
_symmetry.space_group_name_H-M   'P 1'
#
loop_
_entity.id
_entity.type
_entity.pdbx_description
1 polymer ?
#
loop_
_entity_poly.entity_id
_entity_poly.type
_entity_poly.pdbx_seq_one_letter_code
_entity_poly.pdbx_strand_id
1 'polypeptide(L)'
;MLESVSETPSTPPGPFTSAGSEVLRPIQMVAVAVGMGALMISAVRIIVDPSAPLPSPWAVALVLVALVGSATLIRYVGYAVPSLPHGLPRENAQSTSLRYFTSTTTLRTALAEAPVLVAFACSFAFMPHTWLPLLIALPGGLALFWVHGWPSPRTAAAVEAGLEADGAESYLSEALGFVTR
;
A
#
# COMPACT_ATOMS: atom_id res chain seq x y z
N MET A 1 -31.23 -42.01 24.05
CA MET A 1 -31.54 -41.42 22.74
C MET A 1 -30.48 -40.35 22.52
N LEU A 2 -29.40 -40.71 21.81
CA LEU A 2 -28.19 -39.90 21.63
C LEU A 2 -28.35 -39.12 20.31
N GLU A 3 -28.35 -37.79 20.38
CA GLU A 3 -28.35 -36.92 19.22
C GLU A 3 -26.93 -36.89 18.60
N SER A 4 -26.86 -37.28 17.34
CA SER A 4 -25.65 -37.34 16.52
C SER A 4 -25.08 -35.94 16.27
N VAL A 5 -23.84 -35.72 16.70
CA VAL A 5 -23.01 -34.59 16.29
C VAL A 5 -22.79 -34.69 14.77
N SER A 6 -23.43 -33.79 14.02
CA SER A 6 -23.22 -33.63 12.59
C SER A 6 -21.86 -32.95 12.38
N GLU A 7 -20.83 -33.73 12.06
CA GLU A 7 -19.54 -33.20 11.60
C GLU A 7 -19.75 -32.50 10.26
N THR A 8 -19.58 -31.17 10.25
CA THR A 8 -19.49 -30.40 9.01
C THR A 8 -18.23 -30.83 8.25
N PRO A 9 -18.32 -31.13 6.94
CA PRO A 9 -17.16 -31.53 6.16
C PRO A 9 -16.17 -30.37 6.06
N SER A 10 -14.97 -30.56 6.60
CA SER A 10 -13.83 -29.68 6.40
C SER A 10 -13.53 -29.65 4.91
N THR A 11 -13.78 -28.51 4.27
CA THR A 11 -13.39 -28.30 2.87
C THR A 11 -11.86 -28.39 2.82
N PRO A 12 -11.28 -29.32 2.05
CA PRO A 12 -9.83 -29.43 1.97
C PRO A 12 -9.26 -28.12 1.41
N PRO A 13 -8.14 -27.61 1.95
CA PRO A 13 -7.49 -26.44 1.40
C PRO A 13 -7.18 -26.69 -0.07
N GLY A 14 -7.63 -25.80 -0.94
CA GLY A 14 -7.41 -25.93 -2.37
C GLY A 14 -5.91 -26.03 -2.66
N PRO A 15 -5.48 -26.80 -3.67
CA PRO A 15 -4.08 -27.11 -3.96
C PRO A 15 -3.19 -25.88 -4.32
N PHE A 16 -3.72 -24.67 -4.22
CA PHE A 16 -3.07 -23.40 -4.59
C PHE A 16 -3.07 -22.35 -3.47
N THR A 17 -3.66 -22.62 -2.30
CA THR A 17 -3.56 -21.72 -1.13
C THR A 17 -2.40 -22.17 -0.25
N SER A 18 -1.21 -21.60 -0.48
CA SER A 18 -0.13 -21.66 0.51
C SER A 18 -0.51 -20.76 1.70
N ALA A 19 -0.11 -21.12 2.92
CA ALA A 19 -0.40 -20.31 4.12
C ALA A 19 0.01 -18.84 3.95
N GLY A 20 1.08 -18.57 3.19
CA GLY A 20 1.49 -17.19 2.86
C GLY A 20 0.47 -16.41 2.02
N SER A 21 -0.27 -17.07 1.12
CA SER A 21 -1.34 -16.42 0.34
C SER A 21 -2.51 -15.94 1.18
N GLU A 22 -2.76 -16.56 2.33
CA GLU A 22 -3.81 -16.13 3.28
C GLU A 22 -3.41 -14.86 4.04
N VAL A 23 -2.12 -14.69 4.33
CA VAL A 23 -1.58 -13.53 5.03
C VAL A 23 -1.49 -12.30 4.10
N LEU A 24 -1.18 -12.49 2.81
CA LEU A 24 -1.10 -11.37 1.85
C LEU A 24 -2.46 -10.79 1.47
N ARG A 25 -3.49 -11.63 1.34
CA ARG A 25 -4.78 -11.21 0.79
C ARG A 25 -5.38 -10.00 1.51
N PRO A 26 -5.45 -9.96 2.85
CA PRO A 26 -5.95 -8.77 3.54
C PRO A 26 -5.15 -7.50 3.23
N ILE A 27 -3.81 -7.61 3.18
CA ILE A 27 -2.93 -6.48 2.87
C ILE A 27 -3.17 -5.97 1.44
N GLN A 28 -3.31 -6.90 0.49
CA GLN A 28 -3.64 -6.57 -0.91
C GLN A 28 -5.03 -5.95 -1.03
N MET A 29 -6.04 -6.46 -0.32
CA MET A 29 -7.39 -5.91 -0.34
C MET A 29 -7.41 -4.46 0.18
N VAL A 30 -6.69 -4.18 1.28
CA VAL A 30 -6.55 -2.81 1.79
C VAL A 30 -5.83 -1.94 0.76
N ALA A 31 -4.72 -2.41 0.19
CA ALA A 31 -3.96 -1.63 -0.79
C ALA A 31 -4.80 -1.29 -2.04
N VAL A 32 -5.57 -2.25 -2.55
CA VAL A 32 -6.49 -2.07 -3.68
C VAL A 32 -7.62 -1.12 -3.31
N ALA A 33 -8.23 -1.25 -2.13
CA ALA A 33 -9.31 -0.39 -1.70
C ALA A 33 -8.87 1.09 -1.65
N VAL A 34 -7.66 1.34 -1.11
CA VAL A 34 -7.07 2.68 -1.07
C VAL A 34 -6.77 3.18 -2.48
N GLY A 35 -6.11 2.38 -3.34
CA GLY A 35 -5.83 2.79 -4.72
C GLY A 35 -7.09 3.06 -5.56
N MET A 36 -8.17 2.30 -5.34
CA MET A 36 -9.44 2.47 -6.03
C MET A 36 -10.16 3.76 -5.61
N GLY A 37 -9.97 4.22 -4.37
CA GLY A 37 -10.50 5.50 -3.86
C GLY A 37 -10.07 6.68 -4.72
N ALA A 38 -8.75 6.83 -4.94
CA ALA A 38 -8.17 7.85 -5.81
C ALA A 38 -8.73 7.82 -7.25
N LEU A 39 -8.87 6.63 -7.84
CA LEU A 39 -9.45 6.47 -9.18
C LEU A 39 -10.90 6.94 -9.21
N MET A 40 -11.71 6.50 -8.24
CA MET A 40 -13.13 6.82 -8.16
C MET A 40 -13.35 8.33 -7.96
N ILE A 41 -12.63 8.96 -7.03
CA ILE A 41 -12.73 10.41 -6.78
C ILE A 41 -12.39 11.20 -8.04
N SER A 42 -11.33 10.78 -8.75
CA SER A 42 -10.92 11.44 -9.99
C SER A 42 -11.97 11.29 -11.09
N ALA A 43 -12.51 10.08 -11.28
CA ALA A 43 -13.56 9.82 -12.24
C ALA A 43 -14.83 10.65 -11.95
N VAL A 44 -15.28 10.66 -10.70
CA VAL A 44 -16.44 11.47 -10.26
C VAL A 44 -16.20 12.95 -10.54
N ARG A 45 -15.02 13.48 -10.24
CA ARG A 45 -14.71 14.90 -10.48
C ARG A 45 -14.80 15.27 -11.96
N ILE A 46 -14.33 14.40 -12.85
CA ILE A 46 -14.35 14.61 -14.31
C ILE A 46 -15.79 14.53 -14.84
N ILE A 47 -16.59 13.60 -14.34
CA ILE A 47 -17.98 13.41 -14.78
C ILE A 47 -18.89 14.56 -14.34
N VAL A 48 -18.74 15.03 -13.09
CA VAL A 48 -19.61 16.07 -12.51
C VAL A 48 -19.40 17.44 -13.15
N ASP A 49 -18.15 17.79 -13.44
CA ASP A 49 -17.80 19.03 -14.11
C ASP A 49 -16.66 18.77 -15.10
N PRO A 50 -16.99 18.51 -16.37
CA PRO A 50 -16.02 18.15 -17.40
C PRO A 50 -15.25 19.37 -17.93
N SER A 51 -15.57 20.58 -17.47
CA SER A 51 -14.87 21.79 -17.93
C SER A 51 -13.39 21.73 -17.54
N ALA A 52 -12.52 22.01 -18.51
CA ALA A 52 -11.08 21.90 -18.36
C ALA A 52 -10.37 23.23 -18.68
N PRO A 53 -10.73 24.34 -18.00
CA PRO A 53 -9.97 25.57 -18.15
C PRO A 53 -8.55 25.37 -17.61
N LEU A 54 -7.60 26.16 -18.12
CA LEU A 54 -6.20 26.07 -17.71
C LEU A 54 -6.06 26.25 -16.19
N PRO A 55 -5.35 25.33 -15.49
CA PRO A 55 -5.21 25.42 -14.06
C PRO A 55 -4.32 26.60 -13.67
N SER A 56 -4.58 27.15 -12.48
CA SER A 56 -3.65 28.07 -11.83
C SER A 56 -2.26 27.43 -11.72
N PRO A 57 -1.17 28.17 -12.03
CA PRO A 57 0.20 27.67 -11.85
C PRO A 57 0.47 27.19 -10.41
N TRP A 58 -0.19 27.79 -9.42
CA TRP A 58 -0.09 27.39 -8.02
C TRP A 58 -0.70 26.02 -7.75
N ALA A 59 -1.82 25.68 -8.39
CA ALA A 59 -2.44 24.36 -8.27
C ALA A 59 -1.50 23.28 -8.81
N VAL A 60 -0.86 23.54 -9.96
CA VAL A 60 0.13 22.64 -10.56
C VAL A 60 1.35 22.51 -9.65
N ALA A 61 1.89 23.61 -9.15
CA ALA A 61 3.04 23.61 -8.25
C ALA A 61 2.77 22.79 -6.98
N LEU A 62 1.60 22.94 -6.35
CA LEU A 62 1.23 22.15 -5.16
C LEU A 62 1.14 20.66 -5.46
N VAL A 63 0.58 20.26 -6.60
CA VAL A 63 0.52 18.84 -6.99
C VAL A 63 1.91 18.28 -7.23
N LEU A 64 2.79 19.01 -7.90
CA LEU A 64 4.18 18.59 -8.11
C LEU A 64 4.94 18.46 -6.78
N VAL A 65 4.77 19.43 -5.88
CA VAL A 65 5.34 19.37 -4.53
C VAL A 65 4.79 18.18 -3.76
N ALA A 66 3.49 17.88 -3.87
CA ALA A 66 2.89 16.71 -3.23
C ALA A 66 3.46 15.39 -3.78
N LEU A 67 3.62 15.27 -5.11
CA LEU A 67 4.23 14.09 -5.73
C LEU A 67 5.68 13.87 -5.26
N VAL A 68 6.50 14.92 -5.32
CA VAL A 68 7.91 14.85 -4.89
C VAL A 68 7.99 14.62 -3.38
N GLY A 69 7.15 15.28 -2.60
CA GLY A 69 7.05 15.14 -1.16
C GLY A 69 6.67 13.73 -0.75
N SER A 70 5.62 13.16 -1.36
CA SER A 70 5.22 11.76 -1.15
C SER A 70 6.32 10.78 -1.54
N ALA A 71 6.96 10.96 -2.70
CA ALA A 71 8.06 10.10 -3.13
C ALA A 71 9.23 10.13 -2.11
N THR A 72 9.53 11.31 -1.59
CA THR A 72 10.57 11.54 -0.59
C THR A 72 10.19 10.88 0.74
N LEU A 73 8.97 11.12 1.21
CA LEU A 73 8.49 10.60 2.50
C LEU A 73 8.33 9.07 2.48
N ILE A 74 7.93 8.49 1.35
CA ILE A 74 7.92 7.04 1.15
C ILE A 74 9.31 6.46 1.35
N ARG A 75 10.36 7.10 0.80
CA ARG A 75 11.74 6.61 0.92
C ARG A 75 12.27 6.72 2.35
N TYR A 76 12.07 7.86 3.00
CA TYR A 76 12.64 8.12 4.33
C TYR A 76 11.84 7.53 5.48
N VAL A 77 10.51 7.49 5.36
CA VAL A 77 9.60 7.07 6.44
C VAL A 77 8.89 5.78 6.09
N GLY A 78 8.47 5.61 4.83
CA GLY A 78 7.72 4.45 4.38
C GLY A 78 8.50 3.12 4.44
N TYR A 79 9.84 3.16 4.45
CA TYR A 79 10.71 2.00 4.63
C TYR A 79 11.46 2.01 5.97
N ALA A 80 11.20 2.99 6.84
CA ALA A 80 11.85 3.03 8.14
C ALA A 80 11.24 1.93 9.04
N VAL A 81 12.04 0.89 9.28
CA VAL A 81 11.71 -0.19 10.21
C VAL A 81 12.83 -0.36 11.22
N PRO A 82 12.52 -0.59 12.51
CA PRO A 82 13.53 -0.90 13.49
C PRO A 82 14.09 -2.30 13.26
N SER A 83 15.39 -2.47 13.48
CA SER A 83 16.03 -3.78 13.43
C SER A 83 15.48 -4.71 14.50
N LEU A 84 15.46 -6.02 14.19
CA LEU A 84 15.03 -7.04 15.12
C LEU A 84 16.14 -7.38 16.13
N PRO A 85 15.81 -7.48 17.43
CA PRO A 85 16.75 -8.00 18.43
C PRO A 85 17.28 -9.38 18.09
N HIS A 86 18.58 -9.59 18.30
CA HIS A 86 19.21 -10.91 18.16
C HIS A 86 18.60 -11.95 19.12
N GLY A 87 18.47 -13.19 18.63
CA GLY A 87 18.03 -14.32 19.44
C GLY A 87 16.52 -14.37 19.70
N LEU A 88 15.72 -13.56 18.99
CA LEU A 88 14.26 -13.68 19.03
C LEU A 88 13.81 -15.07 18.55
N PRO A 89 12.87 -15.73 19.28
CA PRO A 89 12.24 -16.94 18.79
C PRO A 89 11.57 -16.71 17.42
N ARG A 90 11.66 -17.70 16.53
CA ARG A 90 11.17 -17.61 15.14
C ARG A 90 9.73 -17.11 15.03
N GLU A 91 8.82 -17.62 15.86
CA GLU A 91 7.40 -17.22 15.86
C GLU A 91 7.21 -15.74 16.22
N ASN A 92 8.00 -15.23 17.16
CA ASN A 92 7.98 -13.83 17.57
C ASN A 92 8.62 -12.91 16.52
N ALA A 93 9.71 -13.35 15.89
CA ALA A 93 10.35 -12.64 14.79
C ALA A 93 9.40 -12.52 13.59
N GLN A 94 8.73 -13.61 13.22
CA GLN A 94 7.78 -13.65 12.09
C GLN A 94 6.57 -12.75 12.32
N SER A 95 5.91 -12.88 13.48
CA SER A 95 4.73 -12.06 13.81
C SER A 95 5.05 -10.56 13.88
N THR A 96 6.22 -10.21 14.44
CA THR A 96 6.70 -8.83 14.51
C THR A 96 7.03 -8.27 13.13
N SER A 97 7.70 -9.06 12.29
CA SER A 97 8.03 -8.69 10.91
C SER A 97 6.78 -8.45 10.07
N LEU A 98 5.77 -9.33 10.17
CA LEU A 98 4.48 -9.17 9.49
C LEU A 98 3.74 -7.90 9.93
N ARG A 99 3.78 -7.57 11.22
CA ARG A 99 3.19 -6.34 11.75
C ARG A 99 3.87 -5.10 11.18
N TYR A 100 5.21 -5.06 11.15
CA TYR A 100 5.95 -3.96 10.55
C TYR A 100 5.72 -3.86 9.04
N PHE A 101 5.71 -4.99 8.33
CA PHE A 101 5.43 -5.01 6.89
C PHE A 101 4.02 -4.49 6.59
N THR A 102 3.00 -4.93 7.33
CA THR A 102 1.63 -4.46 7.16
C THR A 102 1.52 -2.95 7.43
N SER A 103 2.09 -2.49 8.54
CA SER A 103 2.08 -1.08 8.93
C SER A 103 2.76 -0.18 7.87
N THR A 104 3.97 -0.55 7.45
CA THR A 104 4.72 0.19 6.43
C THR A 104 4.09 0.12 5.05
N THR A 105 3.46 -1.00 4.68
CA THR A 105 2.72 -1.11 3.42
C THR A 105 1.50 -0.19 3.40
N THR A 106 0.73 -0.16 4.48
CA THR A 106 -0.40 0.76 4.64
C THR A 106 0.07 2.22 4.56
N LEU A 107 1.16 2.57 5.25
CA LEU A 107 1.73 3.91 5.20
C LEU A 107 2.18 4.28 3.79
N ARG A 108 2.96 3.42 3.12
CA ARG A 108 3.44 3.67 1.73
C ARG A 108 2.28 3.83 0.76
N THR A 109 1.22 3.05 0.94
CA THR A 109 0.00 3.14 0.13
C THR A 109 -0.73 4.47 0.34
N ALA A 110 -0.93 4.88 1.60
CA ALA A 110 -1.55 6.17 1.92
C ALA A 110 -0.73 7.36 1.38
N LEU A 111 0.60 7.29 1.51
CA LEU A 111 1.49 8.33 0.98
C LEU A 111 1.48 8.38 -0.55
N ALA A 112 1.32 7.25 -1.23
CA ALA A 112 1.18 7.21 -2.69
C ALA A 112 -0.15 7.80 -3.17
N GLU A 113 -1.20 7.73 -2.35
CA GLU A 113 -2.52 8.30 -2.68
C GLU A 113 -2.61 9.81 -2.39
N ALA A 114 -1.88 10.30 -1.39
CA ALA A 114 -1.94 11.70 -0.94
C ALA A 114 -1.86 12.76 -2.06
N PRO A 115 -1.00 12.63 -3.11
CA PRO A 115 -0.97 13.60 -4.21
C PRO A 115 -2.28 13.73 -4.97
N VAL A 116 -3.04 12.62 -5.10
CA VAL A 116 -4.36 12.62 -5.75
C VAL A 116 -5.37 13.39 -4.90
N LEU A 117 -5.35 13.21 -3.57
CA LEU A 117 -6.20 13.97 -2.66
C LEU A 117 -5.87 15.47 -2.68
N VAL A 118 -4.59 15.83 -2.76
CA VAL A 118 -4.15 17.22 -2.93
C VAL A 118 -4.65 17.80 -4.25
N ALA A 119 -4.50 17.06 -5.35
CA ALA A 119 -5.01 17.49 -6.66
C ALA A 119 -6.53 17.64 -6.68
N PHE A 120 -7.25 16.73 -6.03
CA PHE A 120 -8.69 16.81 -5.88
C PHE A 120 -9.10 18.08 -5.11
N ALA A 121 -8.44 18.39 -3.99
CA ALA A 121 -8.67 19.63 -3.26
C ALA A 121 -8.35 20.88 -4.12
N CYS A 122 -7.23 20.85 -4.86
CA CYS A 122 -6.84 21.93 -5.76
C CYS A 122 -7.86 22.17 -6.88
N SER A 123 -8.59 21.13 -7.30
CA SER A 123 -9.62 21.25 -8.34
C SER A 123 -10.79 22.17 -7.96
N PHE A 124 -10.97 22.43 -6.66
CA PHE A 124 -11.97 23.35 -6.12
C PHE A 124 -11.35 24.60 -5.49
N ALA A 125 -10.16 24.48 -4.89
CA ALA A 125 -9.56 25.58 -4.13
C ALA A 125 -9.09 26.75 -5.01
N PHE A 126 -8.75 26.49 -6.27
CA PHE A 126 -8.28 27.52 -7.19
C PHE A 126 -9.32 27.86 -8.25
N MET A 127 -9.29 29.12 -8.70
CA MET A 127 -10.04 29.60 -9.85
C MET A 127 -9.09 29.76 -11.06
N PRO A 128 -9.53 29.38 -12.27
CA PRO A 128 -10.77 28.66 -12.55
C PRO A 128 -10.75 27.23 -12.00
N HIS A 129 -11.92 26.72 -11.59
CA HIS A 129 -12.06 25.33 -11.14
C HIS A 129 -11.78 24.39 -12.32
N THR A 130 -10.98 23.35 -12.10
CA THR A 130 -10.58 22.46 -13.18
C THR A 130 -10.08 21.13 -12.63
N TRP A 131 -10.38 20.05 -13.34
CA TRP A 131 -9.93 18.71 -13.00
C TRP A 131 -8.52 18.40 -13.53
N LEU A 132 -7.91 19.30 -14.32
CA LEU A 132 -6.59 19.07 -14.94
C LEU A 132 -5.44 18.73 -13.97
N PRO A 133 -5.38 19.26 -12.72
CA PRO A 133 -4.38 18.82 -11.75
C PRO A 133 -4.44 17.31 -11.43
N LEU A 134 -5.62 16.69 -11.53
CA LEU A 134 -5.79 15.25 -11.34
C LEU A 134 -5.12 14.44 -12.46
N LEU A 135 -5.04 14.96 -13.70
CA LEU A 135 -4.31 14.28 -14.78
C LEU A 135 -2.81 14.17 -14.52
N ILE A 136 -2.26 15.04 -13.67
CA ILE A 136 -0.86 15.00 -13.27
C ILE A 136 -0.71 14.07 -12.07
N ALA A 137 -1.58 14.24 -11.06
CA ALA A 137 -1.50 13.48 -9.82
C ALA A 137 -1.85 12.01 -9.98
N LEU A 138 -2.84 11.66 -10.80
CA LEU A 138 -3.30 10.28 -10.98
C LEU A 138 -2.21 9.35 -11.52
N PRO A 139 -1.54 9.62 -12.66
CA PRO A 139 -0.46 8.77 -13.14
C PRO A 139 0.74 8.78 -12.18
N GLY A 140 1.05 9.92 -11.56
CA GLY A 140 2.14 10.01 -10.58
C GLY A 140 1.88 9.20 -9.31
N GLY A 141 0.69 9.31 -8.73
CA GLY A 141 0.24 8.55 -7.57
C GLY A 141 0.13 7.06 -7.89
N LEU A 142 -0.38 6.70 -9.07
CA LEU A 142 -0.42 5.30 -9.53
C LEU A 142 0.99 4.73 -9.69
N ALA A 143 1.95 5.49 -10.23
CA ALA A 143 3.33 5.06 -10.32
C ALA A 143 3.96 4.87 -8.93
N LEU A 144 3.73 5.78 -7.99
CA LEU A 144 4.18 5.63 -6.60
C LEU A 144 3.56 4.41 -5.93
N PHE A 145 2.26 4.19 -6.13
CA PHE A 145 1.54 3.04 -5.59
C PHE A 145 2.11 1.74 -6.17
N TRP A 146 2.27 1.66 -7.48
CA TRP A 146 2.79 0.47 -8.15
C TRP A 146 4.22 0.12 -7.70
N VAL A 147 5.06 1.15 -7.52
CA VAL A 147 6.47 0.95 -7.15
C VAL A 147 6.67 0.71 -5.65
N HIS A 148 5.85 1.32 -4.79
CA HIS A 148 6.11 1.33 -3.34
C HIS A 148 4.94 0.87 -2.46
N GLY A 149 3.69 1.07 -2.89
CA GLY A 149 2.50 0.66 -2.13
C GLY A 149 2.11 -0.80 -2.37
N TRP A 150 2.41 -1.34 -3.56
CA TRP A 150 2.02 -2.70 -3.91
C TRP A 150 2.84 -3.75 -3.14
N PRO A 151 2.19 -4.63 -2.34
CA PRO A 151 2.87 -5.68 -1.60
C PRO A 151 3.42 -6.74 -2.57
N SER A 152 4.71 -6.60 -2.88
CA SER A 152 5.48 -7.42 -3.82
C SER A 152 6.73 -8.01 -3.17
N PRO A 153 7.35 -9.03 -3.78
CA PRO A 153 8.63 -9.59 -3.30
C PRO A 153 9.70 -8.52 -3.14
N ARG A 154 9.75 -7.53 -4.05
CA ARG A 154 10.70 -6.41 -3.98
C ARG A 154 10.48 -5.57 -2.72
N THR A 155 9.23 -5.22 -2.44
CA THR A 155 8.90 -4.40 -1.26
C THR A 155 9.08 -5.16 0.05
N ALA A 156 8.92 -6.49 0.04
CA ALA A 156 9.19 -7.35 1.18
C ALA A 156 10.69 -7.45 1.44
N ALA A 157 11.50 -7.73 0.42
CA ALA A 157 12.96 -7.78 0.53
C ALA A 157 13.57 -6.46 1.04
N ALA A 158 13.02 -5.32 0.63
CA ALA A 158 13.46 -4.01 1.13
C ALA A 158 13.15 -3.80 2.62
N VAL A 159 12.02 -4.32 3.11
CA VAL A 159 11.64 -4.24 4.54
C VAL A 159 12.44 -5.26 5.35
N GLU A 160 12.60 -6.48 4.83
CA GLU A 160 13.44 -7.54 5.38
C GLU A 160 14.88 -7.04 5.60
N ALA A 161 15.51 -6.42 4.60
CA ALA A 161 16.85 -5.85 4.76
C ALA A 161 16.96 -4.80 5.89
N GLY A 162 15.89 -4.06 6.18
CA GLY A 162 15.86 -3.13 7.32
C GLY A 162 15.66 -3.83 8.67
N LEU A 163 14.79 -4.84 8.72
CA LEU A 163 14.56 -5.65 9.92
C LEU A 163 15.80 -6.47 10.30
N GLU A 164 16.53 -6.96 9.31
CA GLU A 164 17.71 -7.80 9.48
C GLU A 164 19.02 -7.00 9.57
N ALA A 165 18.95 -5.66 9.67
CA ALA A 165 20.13 -4.79 9.69
C ALA A 165 21.10 -5.10 10.84
N ASP A 166 20.61 -5.62 11.96
CA ASP A 166 21.45 -6.06 13.06
C ASP A 166 21.96 -7.49 12.90
N GLY A 167 21.40 -8.32 12.00
CA GLY A 167 21.82 -9.71 11.77
C GLY A 167 20.86 -10.78 12.30
N ALA A 168 19.67 -10.38 12.76
CA ALA A 168 18.58 -11.30 13.08
C ALA A 168 17.82 -11.73 11.81
N GLU A 169 17.34 -12.98 11.75
CA GLU A 169 16.48 -13.46 10.67
C GLU A 169 15.02 -13.01 10.89
N SER A 170 14.40 -12.41 9.87
CA SER A 170 13.02 -11.90 9.96
C SER A 170 11.95 -12.93 9.56
N TYR A 171 12.34 -13.91 8.74
CA TYR A 171 11.45 -14.91 8.10
C TYR A 171 10.27 -14.30 7.33
N LEU A 172 10.38 -13.03 6.93
CA LEU A 172 9.26 -12.27 6.37
C LEU A 172 8.86 -12.80 4.99
N SER A 173 9.84 -13.01 4.11
CA SER A 173 9.57 -13.49 2.75
C SER A 173 9.02 -14.92 2.72
N GLU A 174 9.39 -15.76 3.69
CA GLU A 174 8.82 -17.10 3.89
C GLU A 174 7.38 -17.03 4.39
N ALA A 175 7.12 -16.16 5.38
CA ALA A 175 5.78 -15.93 5.93
C ALA A 175 4.78 -15.44 4.87
N LEU A 176 5.26 -14.61 3.94
CA LEU A 176 4.51 -14.08 2.81
C LEU A 176 4.43 -15.09 1.64
N GLY A 177 5.10 -16.23 1.72
CA GLY A 177 5.10 -17.25 0.67
C GLY A 177 5.82 -16.81 -0.61
N PHE A 178 6.72 -15.83 -0.53
CA PHE A 178 7.57 -15.40 -1.65
C PHE A 178 8.80 -16.28 -1.85
N VAL A 179 9.21 -17.00 -0.80
CA VAL A 179 10.30 -17.99 -0.85
C VAL A 179 9.77 -19.32 -0.34
N THR A 180 9.81 -20.34 -1.19
CA THR A 180 9.65 -21.75 -0.82
C THR A 180 11.04 -22.32 -0.52
N ARG A 181 11.27 -22.76 0.72
CA ARG A 181 12.31 -23.74 1.01
C ARG A 181 11.74 -25.14 0.92
#